data_AF-J0KEK9-F1
#
_entry.id   AF-J0KEK9-F1
#
_cell.length_a   1.000
_cell.length_b   1.000
_cell.length_c   1.000
_cell.angle_alpha   90.00
_cell.angle_beta   90.00
_cell.angle_gamma   90.00
#
_symmetry.space_group_name_H-M   'P 1'
#
loop_
_entity.id
_entity.type
_entity.pdbx_description
1 polymer ?
#
loop_
_entity_poly.entity_id
_entity_poly.type
_entity_poly.pdbx_seq_one_letter_code
_entity_poly.pdbx_strand_id
1 'polypeptide(L)'
;MLAAIANPSPRQRAAREEDDAVPGSLILHIAHDGAHSYRARMFDERDQVGAPTYHSRIDEAIRWYGEHSPVAGVKAFRIWYGGWCAGSFGLVEMERDADDIAERLLVLALVAR
;
A
#
# COMPACT_ATOMS: atom_id res chain seq x y z
N MET A 1 32.99 17.64 -20.20
CA MET A 1 33.13 16.45 -19.36
C MET A 1 31.71 15.99 -19.02
N LEU A 2 31.14 15.04 -19.77
CA LEU A 2 29.79 14.52 -19.51
C LEU A 2 29.90 13.35 -18.51
N ALA A 3 29.26 13.48 -17.35
CA ALA A 3 29.13 12.37 -16.40
C ALA A 3 28.09 11.38 -16.92
N ALA A 4 28.52 10.13 -17.15
CA ALA A 4 27.63 9.03 -17.48
C ALA A 4 26.79 8.67 -16.25
N ILE A 5 25.47 8.84 -16.35
CA ILE A 5 24.51 8.40 -15.35
C ILE A 5 24.39 6.88 -15.50
N ALA A 6 25.15 6.13 -14.72
CA ALA A 6 25.10 4.68 -14.73
C ALA A 6 23.73 4.21 -14.24
N ASN A 7 22.98 3.52 -15.10
CA ASN A 7 21.73 2.88 -14.70
C ASN A 7 22.03 1.79 -13.65
N PRO A 8 21.40 1.80 -12.47
CA PRO A 8 21.66 0.81 -11.44
C PRO A 8 21.20 -0.58 -11.88
N SER A 9 22.01 -1.60 -11.53
CA SER A 9 21.80 -2.98 -11.93
C SER A 9 20.53 -3.57 -11.29
N PRO A 10 19.86 -4.56 -11.91
CA PRO A 10 18.63 -5.17 -11.38
C PRO A 10 18.73 -5.67 -9.93
N ARG A 11 19.91 -6.17 -9.52
CA ARG A 11 20.17 -6.58 -8.13
C ARG A 11 20.15 -5.43 -7.11
N GLN A 12 20.53 -4.22 -7.52
CA GLN A 12 20.48 -3.03 -6.67
C GLN A 12 19.07 -2.43 -6.59
N ARG A 13 18.19 -2.74 -7.56
CA ARG A 13 16.76 -2.40 -7.50
C ARG A 13 16.04 -3.28 -6.48
N ALA A 14 16.24 -4.59 -6.54
CA ALA A 14 15.68 -5.54 -5.59
C ALA A 14 16.09 -5.22 -4.13
N ALA A 15 17.38 -4.93 -3.90
CA ALA A 15 17.88 -4.58 -2.57
C ALA A 15 17.28 -3.27 -2.00
N ARG A 16 16.81 -2.34 -2.85
CA ARG A 16 16.10 -1.13 -2.41
C ARG A 16 14.65 -1.40 -2.05
N GLU A 17 14.05 -2.44 -2.61
CA GLU A 17 12.67 -2.84 -2.31
C GLU A 17 12.58 -3.68 -1.02
N GLU A 18 13.69 -4.35 -0.65
CA GLU A 18 13.82 -5.21 0.53
C GLU A 18 14.14 -4.47 1.84
N ASP A 19 14.76 -3.27 1.79
CA ASP A 19 15.28 -2.56 2.98
C ASP A 19 14.23 -1.71 3.74
N ASP A 20 13.01 -1.57 3.20
CA ASP A 20 11.97 -0.67 3.71
C ASP A 20 10.86 -1.40 4.51
N ALA A 21 11.06 -2.71 4.77
CA ALA A 21 10.10 -3.55 5.47
C ALA A 21 10.13 -3.24 6.98
N VAL A 22 9.16 -2.45 7.45
CA VAL A 22 8.99 -2.20 8.88
C VAL A 22 8.58 -3.53 9.55
N PRO A 23 9.27 -4.00 10.60
CA PRO A 23 8.89 -5.21 11.30
C PRO A 23 7.44 -5.14 11.78
N GLY A 24 6.63 -6.14 11.46
CA GLY A 24 5.19 -6.13 11.77
C GLY A 24 4.33 -5.30 10.82
N SER A 25 4.83 -4.99 9.62
CA SER A 25 4.03 -4.41 8.54
C SER A 25 3.56 -5.46 7.54
N LEU A 26 2.31 -5.36 7.10
CA LEU A 26 1.76 -6.15 5.99
C LEU A 26 1.55 -5.26 4.76
N ILE A 27 1.32 -5.86 3.61
CA ILE A 27 0.96 -5.15 2.39
C ILE A 27 -0.57 -5.09 2.30
N LEU A 28 -1.14 -3.90 2.16
CA LEU A 28 -2.55 -3.70 1.84
C LEU A 28 -2.68 -3.30 0.37
N HIS A 29 -3.24 -4.18 -0.45
CA HIS A 29 -3.47 -3.91 -1.87
C HIS A 29 -4.95 -3.61 -2.12
N ILE A 30 -5.22 -2.39 -2.58
CA ILE A 30 -6.54 -1.90 -2.95
C ILE A 30 -6.63 -1.87 -4.48
N ALA A 31 -7.71 -2.41 -5.03
CA ALA A 31 -7.97 -2.41 -6.46
C ALA A 31 -9.43 -2.08 -6.74
N HIS A 32 -9.71 -1.46 -7.89
CA HIS A 32 -11.07 -1.39 -8.40
C HIS A 32 -11.63 -2.79 -8.62
N ASP A 33 -12.89 -2.97 -8.24
CA ASP A 33 -13.64 -4.20 -8.46
C ASP A 33 -15.06 -3.87 -8.93
N GLY A 34 -15.19 -3.53 -10.20
CA GLY A 34 -16.46 -3.09 -10.80
C GLY A 34 -16.70 -1.58 -10.70
N ALA A 35 -17.94 -1.15 -10.97
CA ALA A 35 -18.28 0.26 -11.17
C ALA A 35 -18.14 1.13 -9.91
N HIS A 36 -18.41 0.58 -8.72
CA HIS A 36 -18.52 1.35 -7.47
C HIS A 36 -17.99 0.61 -6.24
N SER A 37 -17.06 -0.32 -6.44
CA SER A 37 -16.45 -1.06 -5.33
C SER A 37 -14.95 -1.16 -5.47
N TYR A 38 -14.29 -1.11 -4.32
CA TYR A 38 -12.87 -1.37 -4.16
C TYR A 38 -12.71 -2.66 -3.37
N ARG A 39 -11.89 -3.56 -3.88
CA ARG A 39 -11.46 -4.77 -3.18
C ARG A 39 -10.13 -4.51 -2.52
N ALA A 40 -10.06 -4.74 -1.22
CA ALA A 40 -8.84 -4.67 -0.44
C ALA A 40 -8.39 -6.08 -0.03
N ARG A 41 -7.10 -6.38 -0.21
CA ARG A 41 -6.47 -7.66 0.11
C ARG A 41 -5.19 -7.43 0.88
N MET A 42 -4.96 -8.20 1.93
CA MET A 42 -3.70 -8.16 2.66
C MET A 42 -2.76 -9.24 2.17
N PHE A 43 -1.47 -8.94 2.19
CA PHE A 43 -0.41 -9.89 1.90
C PHE A 43 0.67 -9.81 2.97
N ASP A 44 1.15 -10.96 3.41
CA ASP A 44 2.43 -11.11 4.07
C ASP A 44 3.44 -11.51 3.00
N GLU A 45 4.31 -10.58 2.63
CA GLU A 45 5.18 -10.67 1.45
C GLU A 45 4.43 -11.00 0.15
N ARG A 46 4.27 -12.28 -0.16
CA ARG A 46 3.61 -12.79 -1.37
C ARG A 46 2.34 -13.59 -1.08
N ASP A 47 2.13 -13.98 0.17
CA ASP A 47 1.01 -14.83 0.57
C ASP A 47 -0.16 -13.97 1.00
N GLN A 48 -1.33 -14.21 0.41
CA GLN A 48 -2.54 -13.49 0.81
C GLN A 48 -2.96 -13.93 2.21
N VAL A 49 -3.15 -12.97 3.12
CA VAL A 49 -3.59 -13.23 4.49
C VAL A 49 -5.03 -12.79 4.64
N GLY A 50 -5.87 -13.68 5.16
CA GLY A 50 -7.28 -13.41 5.40
C GLY A 50 -8.14 -13.27 4.14
N ALA A 51 -9.42 -12.99 4.36
CA ALA A 51 -10.39 -12.78 3.30
C ALA A 51 -10.29 -11.35 2.74
N PRO A 52 -10.52 -11.14 1.42
CA PRO A 52 -10.67 -9.80 0.86
C PRO A 52 -11.87 -9.07 1.49
N THR A 53 -11.74 -7.76 1.65
CA THR A 53 -12.85 -6.89 2.06
C THR A 53 -13.25 -5.96 0.90
N TYR A 54 -14.49 -5.48 0.94
CA TYR A 54 -15.07 -4.66 -0.13
C TYR A 54 -15.61 -3.36 0.45
N HIS A 55 -15.25 -2.26 -0.18
CA HIS A 55 -15.54 -0.91 0.28
C HIS A 55 -16.02 -0.04 -0.87
N SER A 56 -16.82 0.98 -0.57
CA SER A 56 -17.33 1.87 -1.61
C SER A 56 -16.29 2.91 -2.05
N ARG A 57 -15.33 3.21 -1.17
CA ARG A 57 -14.24 4.17 -1.40
C ARG A 57 -12.90 3.66 -0.87
N ILE A 58 -11.80 4.25 -1.33
CA ILE A 58 -10.42 3.86 -0.94
C ILE A 58 -10.14 4.24 0.52
N ASP A 59 -10.55 5.44 0.94
CA ASP A 59 -10.41 5.94 2.31
C ASP A 59 -11.14 5.03 3.32
N GLU A 60 -12.33 4.54 2.97
CA GLU A 60 -13.07 3.58 3.80
C GLU A 60 -12.30 2.28 3.99
N ALA A 61 -11.68 1.75 2.93
CA ALA A 61 -10.84 0.57 3.05
C ALA A 61 -9.65 0.83 3.98
N ILE A 62 -8.95 1.95 3.81
CA ILE A 62 -7.79 2.30 4.63
C ILE A 62 -8.20 2.44 6.11
N ARG A 63 -9.25 3.21 6.40
CA ARG A 63 -9.75 3.41 7.76
C ARG A 63 -10.17 2.10 8.40
N TRP A 64 -10.90 1.25 7.67
CA TRP A 64 -11.34 -0.05 8.18
C TRP A 64 -10.17 -0.92 8.64
N TYR A 65 -9.06 -0.97 7.89
CA TYR A 65 -7.87 -1.73 8.29
C TYR A 65 -7.08 -1.07 9.44
N GLY A 66 -7.15 0.26 9.58
CA GLY A 66 -6.62 0.96 10.75
C GLY A 66 -7.36 0.58 12.04
N GLU A 67 -8.69 0.53 11.98
CA GLU A 67 -9.57 0.23 13.12
C GLU A 67 -9.69 -1.29 13.43
N HIS A 68 -9.71 -2.12 12.39
CA HIS A 68 -10.11 -3.53 12.48
C HIS A 68 -9.03 -4.50 12.01
N SER A 69 -7.74 -4.13 12.08
CA SER A 69 -6.63 -4.96 11.60
C SER A 69 -6.84 -6.44 11.98
N PRO A 70 -7.14 -7.31 11.00
CA PRO A 70 -7.68 -8.65 11.28
C PRO A 70 -6.60 -9.66 11.65
N VAL A 71 -5.33 -9.23 11.66
CA VAL A 71 -4.17 -10.06 11.97
C VAL A 71 -3.52 -9.53 13.25
N ALA A 72 -3.38 -10.41 14.23
CA ALA A 72 -2.75 -10.08 15.50
C ALA A 72 -1.27 -9.73 15.30
N GLY A 73 -0.81 -8.64 15.94
CA GLY A 73 0.59 -8.22 15.91
C GLY A 73 0.96 -7.25 14.79
N VAL A 74 0.07 -7.02 13.81
CA VAL A 74 0.29 -6.00 12.77
C VAL A 74 0.31 -4.60 13.39
N LYS A 75 1.27 -3.78 12.95
CA LYS A 75 1.47 -2.41 13.43
C LYS A 75 1.33 -1.37 12.33
N ALA A 76 1.51 -1.77 11.08
CA ALA A 76 1.43 -0.88 9.94
C ALA A 76 1.03 -1.64 8.67
N PHE A 77 0.57 -0.90 7.66
CA PHE A 77 0.40 -1.42 6.32
C PHE A 77 1.19 -0.59 5.32
N ARG A 78 1.87 -1.27 4.39
CA ARG A 78 2.32 -0.68 3.14
C ARG A 78 1.17 -0.68 2.16
N ILE A 79 0.69 0.50 1.76
CA ILE A 79 -0.58 0.63 1.03
C ILE A 79 -0.33 0.84 -0.46
N TRP A 80 -0.96 -0.01 -1.28
CA TRP A 80 -0.82 -0.04 -2.72
C TRP A 80 -2.16 0.16 -3.42
N TYR A 81 -2.15 0.94 -4.50
CA TYR A 81 -3.29 1.14 -5.39
C TYR A 81 -2.84 1.39 -6.83
N GLY A 82 -3.45 0.69 -7.80
CA GLY A 82 -3.17 0.92 -9.22
C GLY A 82 -1.70 0.69 -9.64
N GLY A 83 -0.97 -0.17 -8.92
CA GLY A 83 0.46 -0.42 -9.14
C GLY A 83 1.40 0.57 -8.43
N TRP A 84 0.87 1.52 -7.67
CA TRP A 84 1.64 2.54 -6.94
C TRP A 84 1.53 2.36 -5.43
N CYS A 85 2.63 2.63 -4.74
CA CYS A 85 2.73 2.56 -3.29
C CYS A 85 2.76 3.98 -2.70
N ALA A 86 1.84 4.30 -1.79
CA ALA A 86 1.89 5.58 -1.07
C ALA A 86 2.89 5.60 0.10
N GLY A 87 3.30 4.42 0.57
CA GLY A 87 4.21 4.26 1.70
C GLY A 87 3.66 3.29 2.74
N SER A 88 4.34 3.25 3.89
CA SER A 88 3.93 2.49 5.07
C SER A 88 3.29 3.43 6.09
N PHE A 89 2.13 3.04 6.63
CA PHE A 89 1.35 3.83 7.59
C PHE A 89 0.98 2.97 8.79
N GLY A 90 1.13 3.51 10.00
CA GLY A 90 0.68 2.86 11.23
C GLY A 90 -0.84 2.80 11.33
N LEU A 91 -1.36 1.90 12.16
CA LEU A 91 -2.82 1.73 12.31
C LEU A 91 -3.55 3.03 12.72
N VAL A 92 -2.95 3.81 13.62
CA VAL A 92 -3.52 5.09 14.09
C VAL A 92 -3.53 6.16 12.99
N GLU A 93 -2.48 6.19 12.15
CA GLU A 93 -2.42 7.10 11.00
C GLU A 93 -3.47 6.70 9.95
N MET A 94 -3.64 5.41 9.70
CA MET A 94 -4.67 4.90 8.78
C MET A 94 -6.09 5.20 9.28
N GLU A 95 -6.34 5.15 10.58
CA GLU A 95 -7.64 5.51 11.16
C GLU A 95 -7.94 7.01 10.98
N ARG A 96 -6.97 7.86 11.33
CA ARG A 96 -7.16 9.32 11.40
C ARG A 96 -7.02 10.03 10.05
N ASP A 97 -6.09 9.59 9.23
CA ASP A 97 -5.62 10.31 8.04
C ASP A 97 -5.94 9.54 6.74
N ALA A 98 -6.92 8.63 6.77
CA ALA A 98 -7.32 7.80 5.63
C ALA A 98 -7.59 8.60 4.35
N ASP A 99 -8.24 9.76 4.48
CA ASP A 99 -8.59 10.63 3.38
C ASP A 99 -7.34 11.19 2.67
N ASP A 100 -6.36 11.67 3.45
CA ASP A 100 -5.08 12.20 2.93
C ASP A 100 -4.25 11.09 2.25
N ILE A 101 -4.25 9.88 2.83
CA ILE A 101 -3.57 8.71 2.26
C ILE A 101 -4.23 8.30 0.93
N ALA A 102 -5.57 8.29 0.88
CA ALA A 102 -6.32 7.96 -0.33
C ALA A 102 -6.08 9.00 -1.44
N GLU A 103 -6.09 10.30 -1.11
CA GLU A 103 -5.76 11.37 -2.06
C GLU A 103 -4.36 11.17 -2.63
N ARG A 104 -3.36 10.90 -1.77
CA ARG A 104 -1.99 10.62 -2.19
C ARG A 104 -1.91 9.43 -3.16
N LEU A 105 -2.62 8.33 -2.89
CA LEU A 105 -2.67 7.16 -3.77
C LEU A 105 -3.29 7.51 -5.14
N LEU A 106 -4.38 8.27 -5.16
CA LEU A 106 -5.06 8.68 -6.38
C LEU A 106 -4.16 9.61 -7.24
N VAL A 107 -3.49 10.57 -6.61
CA VAL A 107 -2.53 11.47 -7.29
C VAL A 107 -1.38 10.67 -7.88
N LEU A 108 -0.77 9.75 -7.13
CA LEU A 108 0.30 8.89 -7.64
C LEU A 108 -0.16 8.04 -8.84
N ALA A 109 -1.35 7.45 -8.75
CA ALA A 109 -1.91 6.64 -9.83
C ALA A 109 -2.31 7.46 -11.07
N LEU A 110 -2.57 8.76 -10.92
CA LEU A 110 -2.92 9.65 -12.03
C LEU A 110 -1.68 10.23 -12.71
N VAL A 111 -0.70 10.71 -11.93
CA VAL A 111 0.49 11.43 -12.45
C VAL A 111 1.44 10.50 -13.18
N ALA A 112 1.46 9.21 -12.83
CA ALA A 112 2.36 8.24 -13.42
C ALA A 112 1.75 7.45 -14.60
N ARG A 113 0.68 7.99 -15.19
CA ARG A 113 0.08 7.51 -16.45
C ARG A 113 0.67 8.19 -17.67
#